data_AF-A0A967Z8G5-F1
#
_entry.id   AF-A0A967Z8G5-F1
#
_cell.length_a   1.000
_cell.length_b   1.000
_cell.length_c   1.000
_cell.angle_alpha   90.00
_cell.angle_beta   90.00
_cell.angle_gamma   90.00
#
_symmetry.space_group_name_H-M   'P 1'
#
loop_
_entity.id
_entity.type
_entity.pdbx_description
1 polymer ?
#
loop_
_entity_poly.entity_id
_entity_poly.type
_entity_poly.pdbx_seq_one_letter_code
_entity_poly.pdbx_strand_id
1 'polypeptide(L)'
;TAILLDALSGYDPNDPVTAYSVGRVPDTFRAFLDVDGLEGARIGVIREPMDSRADPESDDYAQVRAVIDQALDDMRARGAEIVDSVEIPLLDLVDATYASNLFETEQATDDYLEGLPHAPVSSLKEIVLSGLVVPSREVTLMNVVGKSTSDAGYLQVMLTRERIREAVLA
;
A
#
# COMPACT_ATOMS: atom_id res chain seq x y z
N THR A 1 3.08 -1.39 -19.11
CA THR A 1 2.21 -1.63 -17.94
C THR A 1 0.75 -1.87 -18.32
N ALA A 2 0.09 -1.04 -19.14
CA ALA A 2 -1.32 -1.25 -19.53
C ALA A 2 -1.63 -2.66 -20.09
N ILE A 3 -0.79 -3.19 -21.00
CA ILE A 3 -0.92 -4.55 -21.53
C ILE A 3 -0.83 -5.63 -20.44
N LEU A 4 -0.04 -5.40 -19.39
CA LEU A 4 0.06 -6.33 -18.28
C LEU A 4 -1.19 -6.27 -17.39
N LEU A 5 -1.76 -5.09 -17.19
CA LEU A 5 -3.03 -4.94 -16.47
C LEU A 5 -4.19 -5.61 -17.21
N ASP A 6 -4.21 -5.59 -18.55
CA ASP A 6 -5.18 -6.35 -19.35
C ASP A 6 -5.12 -7.86 -19.06
N ALA A 7 -3.93 -8.38 -18.74
CA ALA A 7 -3.72 -9.80 -18.46
C ALA A 7 -3.98 -10.18 -17.00
N LEU A 8 -3.77 -9.26 -16.05
CA LEU A 8 -3.84 -9.54 -14.61
C LEU A 8 -5.18 -9.15 -13.97
N SER A 9 -5.89 -8.17 -14.52
CA SER A 9 -7.10 -7.64 -13.87
C SER A 9 -8.30 -8.52 -14.15
N GLY A 10 -9.00 -8.96 -13.11
CA GLY A 10 -10.22 -9.74 -13.26
C GLY A 10 -10.70 -10.32 -11.95
N TYR A 11 -11.85 -10.99 -12.02
CA TYR A 11 -12.37 -11.80 -10.92
C TYR A 11 -11.62 -13.13 -10.85
N ASP A 12 -11.14 -13.48 -9.65
CA ASP A 12 -10.61 -14.80 -9.31
C ASP A 12 -11.54 -15.45 -8.27
N PRO A 13 -12.17 -16.60 -8.56
CA PRO A 13 -12.99 -17.31 -7.58
C PRO A 13 -12.23 -17.76 -6.33
N ASN A 14 -10.90 -17.84 -6.37
CA ASN A 14 -10.05 -18.18 -5.22
C ASN A 14 -9.69 -16.94 -4.37
N ASP A 15 -9.98 -15.73 -4.85
CA ASP A 15 -9.79 -14.49 -4.11
C ASP A 15 -11.10 -13.69 -4.07
N PRO A 16 -11.90 -13.84 -3.00
CA PRO A 16 -13.18 -13.13 -2.85
C PRO A 16 -13.08 -11.60 -2.93
N VAL A 17 -11.92 -11.00 -2.63
CA VAL A 17 -11.74 -9.53 -2.69
C VAL A 17 -11.83 -9.04 -4.13
N THR A 18 -11.45 -9.86 -5.11
CA THR A 18 -11.57 -9.52 -6.54
C THR A 18 -13.02 -9.35 -7.00
N ALA A 19 -14.02 -9.79 -6.22
CA ALA A 19 -15.43 -9.53 -6.53
C ALA A 19 -15.75 -8.03 -6.62
N TYR A 20 -15.04 -7.17 -5.89
CA TYR A 20 -15.18 -5.72 -5.98
C TYR A 20 -14.73 -5.15 -7.34
N SER A 21 -14.01 -5.92 -8.16
CA SER A 21 -13.60 -5.50 -9.50
C SER A 21 -14.68 -5.72 -10.57
N VAL A 22 -15.70 -6.54 -10.28
CA VAL A 22 -16.73 -6.91 -11.26
C VAL A 22 -17.47 -5.66 -11.74
N GLY A 23 -17.46 -5.45 -13.06
CA GLY A 23 -18.05 -4.27 -13.70
C GLY A 23 -17.21 -2.98 -13.59
N ARG A 24 -16.03 -3.04 -12.99
CA ARG A 24 -15.09 -1.91 -12.86
C ARG A 24 -13.80 -2.08 -13.68
N VAL A 25 -13.50 -3.29 -14.13
CA VAL A 25 -12.37 -3.54 -15.04
C VAL A 25 -12.79 -3.15 -16.47
N PRO A 26 -12.05 -2.25 -17.14
CA PRO A 26 -12.33 -1.89 -18.53
C PRO A 26 -11.97 -3.04 -19.48
N ASP A 27 -12.53 -3.03 -20.69
CA ASP A 27 -12.19 -4.02 -21.73
C ASP A 27 -10.69 -4.03 -22.08
N THR A 28 -10.04 -2.86 -22.00
CA THR A 28 -8.58 -2.73 -22.05
C THR A 28 -8.14 -1.44 -21.37
N PHE A 29 -7.09 -1.53 -20.56
CA PHE A 29 -6.40 -0.37 -19.99
C PHE A 29 -5.65 0.45 -21.04
N ARG A 30 -5.40 -0.12 -22.23
CA ARG A 30 -4.77 0.61 -23.34
C ARG A 30 -5.64 1.73 -23.88
N ALA A 31 -6.96 1.65 -23.69
CA ALA A 31 -7.90 2.68 -24.11
C ALA A 31 -7.65 4.03 -23.39
N PHE A 32 -6.95 4.01 -22.24
CA PHE A 32 -6.62 5.20 -21.46
C PHE A 32 -5.20 5.74 -21.74
N LEU A 33 -4.49 5.19 -22.74
CA LEU A 33 -3.21 5.74 -23.18
C LEU A 33 -3.46 6.97 -24.05
N ASP A 34 -3.46 8.13 -23.40
CA ASP A 34 -3.67 9.43 -24.02
C ASP A 34 -2.39 10.26 -23.97
N VAL A 35 -1.94 10.73 -25.13
CA VAL A 35 -0.75 11.59 -25.26
C VAL A 35 -0.98 12.96 -24.65
N ASP A 36 -2.24 13.40 -24.61
CA ASP A 36 -2.69 14.68 -24.08
C ASP A 36 -3.39 14.51 -22.73
N GLY A 37 -3.28 13.34 -22.09
CA GLY A 37 -4.02 13.00 -20.87
C GLY A 37 -3.70 13.86 -19.63
N LEU A 38 -2.73 14.77 -19.72
CA LEU A 38 -2.47 15.80 -18.70
C LEU A 38 -3.27 17.08 -18.91
N GLU A 39 -3.81 17.33 -20.11
CA GLU A 39 -4.57 18.54 -20.39
C GLU A 39 -5.85 18.57 -19.55
N GLY A 40 -5.96 19.56 -18.66
CA GLY A 40 -7.09 19.70 -17.73
C GLY A 40 -7.05 18.76 -16.52
N ALA A 41 -6.01 17.93 -16.37
CA ALA A 41 -5.82 17.12 -15.17
C ALA A 41 -5.54 18.02 -13.95
N ARG A 42 -6.23 17.77 -12.83
CA ARG A 42 -5.97 18.45 -11.55
C ARG A 42 -5.20 17.53 -10.62
N ILE A 43 -4.00 17.94 -10.22
CA ILE A 43 -3.07 17.13 -9.41
C ILE A 43 -2.70 17.89 -8.14
N GLY A 44 -2.99 17.31 -6.98
CA GLY A 44 -2.58 17.84 -5.67
C GLY A 44 -1.20 17.34 -5.26
N VAL A 45 -0.38 18.22 -4.68
CA VAL A 45 0.98 17.90 -4.22
C VAL A 45 1.05 17.85 -2.70
N ILE A 46 1.32 16.67 -2.14
CA ILE A 46 1.58 16.50 -0.71
C ILE A 46 3.05 16.80 -0.45
N ARG A 47 3.34 17.85 0.33
CA ARG A 47 4.70 18.29 0.66
C ARG A 47 5.21 17.76 1.99
N GLU A 48 4.32 17.25 2.83
CA GLU A 48 4.63 16.63 4.11
C GLU A 48 5.48 15.37 3.89
N PRO A 49 6.60 15.17 4.62
CA PRO A 49 7.39 13.95 4.50
C PRO A 49 6.60 12.72 4.94
N MET A 50 6.60 11.68 4.11
CA MET A 50 5.89 10.43 4.43
C MET A 50 6.65 9.57 5.44
N ASP A 51 7.98 9.70 5.52
CA ASP A 51 8.79 9.02 6.55
C ASP A 51 9.19 10.04 7.62
N SER A 52 8.84 9.74 8.88
CA SER A 52 9.21 10.55 10.05
C SER A 52 10.71 10.78 10.24
N ARG A 53 11.57 9.98 9.59
CA ARG A 53 13.04 10.10 9.63
C ARG A 53 13.60 10.97 8.50
N ALA A 54 12.76 11.41 7.58
CA ALA A 54 13.20 12.33 6.53
C ALA A 54 13.63 13.65 7.16
N ASP A 55 14.75 14.19 6.67
CA ASP A 55 15.23 15.51 7.04
C ASP A 55 15.02 16.47 5.85
N PRO A 56 13.98 17.33 5.89
CA PRO A 56 13.70 18.28 4.81
C PRO A 56 14.79 19.30 4.56
N GLU A 57 15.71 19.48 5.52
CA GLU A 57 16.83 20.43 5.46
C GLU A 57 18.12 19.78 4.94
N SER A 58 18.12 18.47 4.71
CA SER A 58 19.29 17.78 4.17
C SER A 58 19.52 18.08 2.69
N ASP A 59 20.79 18.06 2.27
CA ASP A 59 21.20 18.26 0.88
C ASP A 59 20.56 17.22 -0.06
N ASP A 60 20.45 15.97 0.40
CA ASP A 60 19.83 14.88 -0.37
C ASP A 60 18.33 15.13 -0.58
N TYR A 61 17.63 15.60 0.44
CA TYR A 61 16.22 15.96 0.32
C TYR A 61 16.02 17.13 -0.65
N ALA A 62 16.91 18.13 -0.60
CA ALA A 62 16.88 19.25 -1.54
C ALA A 62 17.06 18.80 -3.00
N GLN A 63 17.94 17.84 -3.26
CA GLN A 63 18.14 17.27 -4.60
C GLN A 63 16.90 16.52 -5.09
N VAL A 64 16.27 15.69 -4.25
CA VAL A 64 15.03 14.99 -4.59
C VAL A 64 13.89 15.97 -4.86
N ARG A 65 13.75 16.99 -4.01
CA ARG A 65 12.76 18.05 -4.17
C ARG A 65 12.91 18.79 -5.50
N ALA A 66 14.13 19.12 -5.90
CA ALA A 66 14.38 19.79 -7.19
C ALA A 66 13.92 18.94 -8.39
N VAL A 67 14.12 17.62 -8.35
CA VAL A 67 13.66 16.71 -9.42
C VAL A 67 12.13 16.63 -9.44
N ILE A 68 11.49 16.57 -8.27
CA ILE A 68 10.03 16.58 -8.16
C ILE A 68 9.47 17.90 -8.69
N ASP A 69 10.06 19.03 -8.32
CA ASP A 69 9.61 20.36 -8.76
C ASP A 69 9.71 20.50 -10.29
N GLN A 70 10.81 20.01 -10.88
CA GLN A 70 10.93 19.97 -12.35
C GLN A 70 9.85 19.11 -12.99
N ALA A 71 9.53 17.94 -12.42
CA ALA A 71 8.47 17.09 -12.95
C ALA A 71 7.08 17.76 -12.85
N LEU A 72 6.81 18.52 -11.78
CA LEU A 72 5.57 19.29 -11.64
C LEU A 72 5.49 20.41 -12.68
N ASP A 73 6.60 21.10 -12.95
CA ASP A 73 6.66 22.12 -14.01
C ASP A 73 6.44 21.52 -15.40
N ASP A 74 7.02 20.34 -15.67
CA ASP A 74 6.77 19.61 -16.91
C ASP A 74 5.29 19.22 -17.05
N MET A 75 4.62 18.81 -15.96
CA MET A 75 3.18 18.54 -15.96
C MET A 75 2.35 19.81 -16.22
N ARG A 76 2.70 20.96 -15.59
CA ARG A 76 2.05 22.26 -15.87
C ARG A 76 2.18 22.65 -17.33
N ALA A 77 3.38 22.49 -17.90
CA ALA A 77 3.65 22.81 -19.30
C ALA A 77 2.84 21.93 -20.28
N ARG A 78 2.37 20.76 -19.83
CA ARG A 78 1.50 19.83 -20.56
C ARG A 78 0.01 20.02 -20.28
N GLY A 79 -0.37 21.09 -19.58
CA GLY A 79 -1.76 21.49 -19.38
C GLY A 79 -2.40 20.97 -18.08
N ALA A 80 -1.64 20.37 -17.17
CA ALA A 80 -2.15 20.00 -15.86
C ALA A 80 -2.25 21.21 -14.93
N GLU A 81 -3.33 21.29 -14.16
CA GLU A 81 -3.48 22.18 -13.02
C GLU A 81 -2.83 21.53 -11.79
N ILE A 82 -1.71 22.08 -11.34
CA ILE A 82 -1.01 21.61 -10.14
C ILE A 82 -1.45 22.46 -8.94
N VAL A 83 -2.07 21.82 -7.95
CA VAL A 83 -2.44 22.40 -6.66
C VAL A 83 -1.37 22.03 -5.64
N ASP A 84 -0.55 22.99 -5.27
CA ASP A 84 0.64 22.78 -4.43
C ASP A 84 0.70 23.83 -3.30
N SER A 85 0.62 23.45 -2.03
CA SER A 85 0.45 22.09 -1.48
C SER A 85 -1.01 21.70 -1.24
N VAL A 86 -1.26 20.40 -1.06
CA VAL A 86 -2.47 19.86 -0.43
C VAL A 86 -2.11 19.17 0.88
N GLU A 87 -2.99 19.31 1.88
CA GLU A 87 -2.89 18.65 3.17
C GLU A 87 -3.87 17.48 3.20
N ILE A 88 -3.43 16.33 3.71
CA ILE A 88 -4.29 15.16 3.90
C ILE A 88 -4.52 14.96 5.40
N PRO A 89 -5.78 15.03 5.87
CA PRO A 89 -6.08 14.80 7.27
C PRO A 89 -5.60 13.42 7.73
N LEU A 90 -5.06 13.35 8.95
CA LEU A 90 -4.63 12.11 9.61
C LEU A 90 -3.53 11.33 8.87
N LEU A 91 -2.78 11.99 7.98
CA LEU A 91 -1.72 11.35 7.20
C LEU A 91 -0.60 10.79 8.09
N ASP A 92 -0.30 11.46 9.20
CA ASP A 92 0.64 11.03 10.23
C ASP A 92 0.26 9.70 10.90
N LEU A 93 -1.03 9.33 10.88
CA LEU A 93 -1.52 8.08 11.43
C LEU A 93 -1.36 6.90 10.47
N VAL A 94 -1.13 7.12 9.17
CA VAL A 94 -1.07 6.04 8.16
C VAL A 94 0.05 5.05 8.49
N ASP A 95 1.28 5.55 8.67
CA ASP A 95 2.45 4.74 8.96
C ASP A 95 2.34 4.01 10.31
N ALA A 96 1.88 4.73 11.34
CA ALA A 96 1.68 4.14 12.67
C ALA A 96 0.61 3.04 12.65
N THR A 97 -0.50 3.26 11.92
CA THR A 97 -1.57 2.27 11.77
C THR A 97 -1.06 1.04 11.05
N TYR A 98 -0.33 1.22 9.95
CA TYR A 98 0.29 0.12 9.22
C TYR A 98 1.28 -0.67 10.10
N ALA A 99 2.19 0.01 10.79
CA ALA A 99 3.19 -0.62 11.64
C ALA A 99 2.60 -1.36 12.86
N SER A 100 1.44 -0.92 13.35
CA SER A 100 0.73 -1.56 14.47
C SER A 100 -0.07 -2.81 14.07
N ASN A 101 -0.22 -3.08 12.77
CA ASN A 101 -0.95 -4.26 12.32
C ASN A 101 -0.09 -5.52 12.41
N LEU A 102 -0.31 -6.30 13.46
CA LEU A 102 0.42 -7.55 13.74
C LEU A 102 -0.46 -8.80 13.66
N PHE A 103 -1.72 -8.64 13.27
CA PHE A 103 -2.78 -9.61 13.56
C PHE A 103 -3.17 -10.51 12.40
N GLU A 104 -2.86 -10.11 11.17
CA GLU A 104 -3.26 -10.82 9.95
C GLU A 104 -2.24 -11.88 9.53
N THR A 105 -0.95 -11.65 9.78
CA THR A 105 0.15 -12.40 9.15
C THR A 105 0.18 -13.89 9.50
N GLU A 106 0.00 -14.26 10.78
CA GLU A 106 0.05 -15.67 11.18
C GLU A 106 -1.08 -16.46 10.55
N GLN A 107 -2.32 -16.02 10.76
CA GLN A 107 -3.50 -16.66 10.18
C GLN A 107 -3.41 -16.76 8.65
N ALA A 108 -3.06 -15.68 7.96
CA ALA A 108 -2.94 -15.69 6.51
C ALA A 108 -1.85 -16.65 5.99
N THR A 109 -0.74 -16.79 6.73
CA THR A 109 0.32 -17.73 6.38
C THR A 109 -0.12 -19.18 6.60
N ASP A 110 -0.75 -19.45 7.73
CA ASP A 110 -1.22 -20.79 8.10
C ASP A 110 -2.31 -21.26 7.13
N ASP A 111 -3.28 -20.41 6.80
CA ASP A 111 -4.34 -20.69 5.82
C ASP A 111 -3.75 -20.98 4.43
N TYR A 112 -2.72 -20.22 4.01
CA TYR A 112 -2.00 -20.47 2.76
C TYR A 112 -1.30 -21.84 2.77
N LEU A 113 -0.60 -22.18 3.86
CA LEU A 113 0.12 -23.45 3.98
C LEU A 113 -0.83 -24.65 4.01
N GLU A 114 -1.98 -24.53 4.67
CA GLU A 114 -3.01 -25.59 4.70
C GLU A 114 -3.54 -25.91 3.29
N GLY A 115 -3.64 -24.89 2.42
CA GLY A 115 -4.07 -25.06 1.03
C GLY A 115 -3.04 -25.75 0.12
N LEU A 116 -1.80 -25.96 0.57
CA LEU A 116 -0.74 -26.56 -0.24
C LEU A 116 -0.67 -28.09 -0.05
N PRO A 117 -0.64 -28.89 -1.14
CA PRO A 117 -0.66 -30.35 -1.03
C PRO A 117 0.59 -30.96 -0.39
N HIS A 118 1.74 -30.27 -0.45
CA HIS A 118 3.04 -30.75 0.03
C HIS A 118 3.83 -29.64 0.71
N ALA A 119 3.20 -28.88 1.61
CA ALA A 119 3.90 -27.87 2.39
C ALA A 119 4.99 -28.52 3.27
N PRO A 120 6.25 -28.02 3.26
CA PRO A 120 7.32 -28.56 4.09
C PRO A 120 7.21 -28.19 5.58
N VAL A 121 6.30 -27.27 5.91
CA VAL A 121 5.97 -26.76 7.25
C VAL A 121 4.47 -26.47 7.28
N SER A 122 3.85 -26.51 8.46
CA SER A 122 2.40 -26.36 8.62
C SER A 122 1.96 -25.04 9.24
N SER A 123 2.89 -24.16 9.63
CA SER A 123 2.55 -22.86 10.23
C SER A 123 3.68 -21.83 10.14
N LEU A 124 3.34 -20.55 10.29
CA LEU A 124 4.29 -19.46 10.47
C LEU A 124 5.19 -19.71 11.68
N LYS A 125 4.63 -20.23 12.78
CA LYS A 125 5.41 -20.55 13.98
C LYS A 125 6.51 -21.58 13.68
N GLU A 126 6.21 -22.61 12.89
CA GLU A 126 7.21 -23.58 12.46
C GLU A 126 8.28 -22.96 11.56
N ILE A 127 7.90 -22.06 10.65
CA ILE A 127 8.86 -21.28 9.85
C ILE A 127 9.83 -20.52 10.76
N VAL A 128 9.30 -19.73 11.71
CA VAL A 128 10.11 -18.91 12.62
C VAL A 128 11.05 -19.78 13.46
N LEU A 129 10.59 -20.93 13.94
CA LEU A 129 11.38 -21.84 14.78
C LEU A 129 12.30 -22.79 14.01
N SER A 130 12.26 -22.80 12.68
CA SER A 130 13.05 -23.72 11.85
C SER A 130 14.57 -23.52 11.95
N GLY A 131 15.02 -22.36 12.43
CA GLY A 131 16.43 -21.96 12.41
C GLY A 131 16.94 -21.58 11.01
N LEU A 132 16.08 -21.57 9.99
CA LEU A 132 16.41 -21.17 8.62
C LEU A 132 16.12 -19.68 8.35
N VAL A 133 15.35 -19.04 9.22
CA VAL A 133 15.02 -17.62 9.11
C VAL A 133 16.21 -16.78 9.53
N VAL A 134 16.55 -15.76 8.74
CA VAL A 134 17.63 -14.83 9.08
C VAL A 134 17.30 -14.14 10.42
N PRO A 135 18.24 -14.02 11.38
CA PRO A 135 17.91 -13.59 12.76
C PRO A 135 17.15 -12.27 12.87
N SER A 136 17.44 -11.29 12.00
CA SER A 136 16.71 -10.02 11.99
C SER A 136 15.23 -10.17 11.64
N ARG A 137 14.88 -11.14 10.78
CA ARG A 137 13.50 -11.46 10.41
C ARG A 137 12.82 -12.33 11.46
N GLU A 138 13.55 -13.22 12.11
CA GLU A 138 13.03 -14.06 13.20
C GLU A 138 12.45 -13.18 14.32
N VAL A 139 13.20 -12.15 14.75
CA VAL A 139 12.75 -11.20 15.79
C VAL A 139 11.45 -10.50 15.40
N THR A 140 11.35 -10.01 14.17
CA THR A 140 10.14 -9.30 13.71
C THR A 140 8.95 -10.24 13.55
N LEU A 141 9.15 -11.41 12.97
CA LEU A 141 8.07 -12.39 12.76
C LEU A 141 7.60 -13.00 14.09
N MET A 142 8.46 -13.14 15.08
CA MET A 142 8.05 -13.63 16.39
C MET A 142 7.02 -12.69 17.07
N ASN A 143 6.99 -11.39 16.73
CA ASN A 143 6.00 -10.45 17.27
C ASN A 143 4.58 -10.68 16.74
N VAL A 144 4.43 -11.33 15.58
CA VAL A 144 3.12 -11.64 14.99
C VAL A 144 2.62 -13.04 15.37
N VAL A 145 3.50 -13.91 15.89
CA VAL A 145 3.12 -15.26 16.34
C VAL A 145 2.21 -15.18 17.56
N GLY A 146 1.11 -15.94 17.52
CA GLY A 146 0.01 -15.94 18.49
C GLY A 146 -0.94 -14.74 18.38
N LYS A 147 -0.90 -13.97 17.31
CA LYS A 147 -1.80 -12.82 17.08
C LYS A 147 -2.93 -13.20 16.13
N SER A 148 -4.10 -12.63 16.36
CA SER A 148 -5.28 -12.94 15.54
C SER A 148 -6.09 -11.70 15.19
N THR A 149 -6.75 -11.75 14.03
CA THR A 149 -7.79 -10.79 13.62
C THR A 149 -9.00 -10.78 14.56
N SER A 150 -9.12 -11.75 15.47
CA SER A 150 -10.12 -11.74 16.56
C SER A 150 -9.69 -10.93 17.79
N ASP A 151 -8.43 -10.49 17.86
CA ASP A 151 -7.92 -9.71 18.98
C ASP A 151 -8.51 -8.28 18.98
N ALA A 152 -8.77 -7.75 20.18
CA ALA A 152 -9.27 -6.37 20.33
C ALA A 152 -8.33 -5.32 19.70
N GLY A 153 -7.02 -5.61 19.64
CA GLY A 153 -6.04 -4.75 18.98
C GLY A 153 -6.28 -4.61 17.48
N TYR A 154 -6.71 -5.68 16.79
CA TYR A 154 -7.03 -5.63 15.38
C TYR A 154 -8.22 -4.70 15.09
N LEU A 155 -9.24 -4.72 15.95
CA LEU A 155 -10.39 -3.81 15.82
C LEU A 155 -9.98 -2.33 15.91
N GLN A 156 -8.95 -2.01 16.70
CA GLN A 156 -8.42 -0.63 16.77
C GLN A 156 -7.69 -0.23 15.49
N VAL A 157 -6.95 -1.15 14.86
CA VAL A 157 -6.31 -0.94 13.55
C VAL A 157 -7.40 -0.67 12.50
N MET A 158 -8.45 -1.50 12.45
CA MET A 158 -9.55 -1.33 11.50
C MET A 158 -10.32 -0.02 11.72
N LEU A 159 -10.57 0.37 12.97
CA LEU A 159 -11.23 1.63 13.29
C LEU A 159 -10.40 2.84 12.84
N THR A 160 -9.09 2.81 13.08
CA THR A 160 -8.19 3.90 12.64
C THR A 160 -8.13 3.98 11.12
N ARG A 161 -8.03 2.82 10.44
CA ARG A 161 -8.07 2.76 8.97
C ARG A 161 -9.35 3.35 8.40
N GLU A 162 -10.52 3.05 8.99
CA GLU A 162 -11.79 3.63 8.51
C GLU A 162 -11.86 5.14 8.78
N ARG A 163 -11.36 5.62 9.93
CA ARG A 163 -11.28 7.06 10.21
C ARG A 163 -10.41 7.81 9.20
N ILE A 164 -9.25 7.26 8.85
CA ILE A 164 -8.37 7.83 7.82
C ILE A 164 -9.12 7.88 6.48
N ARG A 165 -9.79 6.78 6.11
CA ARG A 165 -10.57 6.72 4.87
C ARG A 165 -11.69 7.77 4.82
N GLU A 166 -12.49 7.88 5.88
CA GLU A 166 -13.57 8.87 5.98
C GLU A 166 -13.01 10.29 5.87
N ALA A 167 -11.87 10.58 6.51
CA ALA A 167 -11.26 11.90 6.50
C ALA A 167 -10.72 12.31 5.11
N VAL A 168 -10.28 11.35 4.29
CA VAL A 168 -9.83 11.59 2.91
C VAL A 168 -11.01 11.79 1.95
N LEU A 169 -12.17 11.17 2.23
CA LEU A 169 -13.35 11.20 1.36
C LEU A 169 -14.34 12.34 1.67
N ALA A 170 -14.17 13.03 2.80
CA ALA A 170 -15.01 14.14 3.25
C ALA A 170 -14.70 15.45 2.53
#